data_AF-A0A0G4M0W9-F1
#
_entry.id   AF-A0A0G4M0W9-F1
#
_cell.length_a   1.000
_cell.length_b   1.000
_cell.length_c   1.000
_cell.angle_alpha   90.00
_cell.angle_beta   90.00
_cell.angle_gamma   90.00
#
_symmetry.space_group_name_H-M   'P 1'
#
loop_
_entity.id
_entity.type
_entity.pdbx_description
1 polymer ?
#
loop_
_entity_poly.entity_id
_entity_poly.type
_entity_poly.pdbx_seq_one_letter_code
_entity_poly.pdbx_strand_id
1 'polypeptide(L)'
;MSSSTSDNDSAGERAPSKRNSPNKTVKVLGDLGVYCAGVKFGGFDTADAKEYNHIFSFMESSFEKHSRPKEAKQAMDRHNMRYLMRVYPDRYRYQSTNFDPLVYWRRGVQMAAMNWQTFDLGMQLNQAMFDSGTDRSG
;
A
#
# COMPACT_ATOMS: atom_id res chain seq x y z
N MET A 1 3.63 17.68 12.46
CA MET A 1 2.89 16.40 12.52
C MET A 1 2.92 15.77 11.14
N SER A 2 3.61 14.64 11.00
CA SER A 2 3.80 13.95 9.71
C SER A 2 2.48 13.45 9.16
N SER A 3 2.11 13.87 7.94
CA SER A 3 1.10 13.17 7.17
C SER A 3 1.78 11.97 6.51
N SER A 4 1.61 10.78 7.09
CA SER A 4 1.72 9.55 6.29
C SER A 4 0.82 9.74 5.06
N THR A 5 1.32 9.42 3.87
CA THR A 5 0.60 9.54 2.60
C THR A 5 -0.49 8.47 2.44
N SER A 6 -1.09 8.05 3.55
CA SER A 6 -2.25 7.15 3.60
C SER A 6 -3.43 7.78 2.89
N ASP A 7 -4.01 7.08 1.92
CA ASP A 7 -5.36 7.36 1.43
C ASP A 7 -6.33 7.31 2.61
N ASN A 8 -6.82 8.47 3.03
CA ASN A 8 -7.84 8.58 4.07
C ASN A 8 -9.19 8.88 3.41
N ASP A 9 -9.77 7.86 2.79
CA ASP A 9 -11.16 7.92 2.28
C ASP A 9 -12.11 7.53 3.44
N SER A 10 -12.48 8.49 4.30
CA SER A 10 -13.62 8.31 5.21
C SER A 10 -14.92 8.27 4.41
N ALA A 11 -15.75 7.25 4.65
CA ALA A 11 -17.10 7.14 4.10
C ALA A 11 -18.03 8.21 4.69
N GLY A 12 -17.97 9.41 4.12
CA GLY A 12 -18.87 10.54 4.38
C GLY A 12 -19.05 11.32 3.08
N GLU A 13 -20.27 11.82 2.85
CA GLU A 13 -20.73 12.42 1.59
C GLU A 13 -19.72 13.37 0.92
N ARG A 14 -19.58 13.23 -0.41
CA ARG A 14 -18.61 13.95 -1.25
C ARG A 14 -18.88 15.46 -1.24
N ALA A 15 -18.06 16.21 -0.49
CA ALA A 15 -17.76 17.61 -0.77
C ALA A 15 -16.65 17.71 -1.86
N PRO A 16 -16.66 18.74 -2.72
CA PRO A 16 -15.70 18.87 -3.83
C PRO A 16 -14.25 18.92 -3.32
N SER A 17 -13.36 18.22 -4.04
CA SER A 17 -11.98 17.99 -3.65
C SER A 17 -11.22 19.28 -3.36
N LYS A 18 -10.88 19.51 -2.09
CA LYS A 18 -9.95 20.57 -1.71
C LYS A 18 -8.57 20.25 -2.26
N ARG A 19 -8.08 21.19 -3.07
CA ARG A 19 -6.76 21.26 -3.72
C ARG A 19 -5.64 20.66 -2.87
N ASN A 20 -4.75 19.92 -3.55
CA ASN A 20 -3.48 19.39 -3.07
C ASN A 20 -2.81 20.33 -2.06
N SER A 21 -2.83 19.94 -0.78
CA SER A 21 -1.88 20.49 0.16
C SER A 21 -0.49 20.03 -0.28
N PRO A 22 0.48 20.92 -0.55
CA PRO A 22 1.84 20.50 -0.85
C PRO A 22 2.35 19.63 0.29
N ASN A 23 3.07 18.55 -0.05
CA ASN A 23 3.72 17.69 0.95
C ASN A 23 4.54 18.58 1.89
N LYS A 24 4.13 18.64 3.17
CA LYS A 24 4.77 19.49 4.20
C LYS A 24 6.06 18.87 4.75
N THR A 25 6.65 17.92 4.03
CA THR A 25 7.90 17.27 4.39
C THR A 25 9.01 18.30 4.30
N VAL A 26 9.75 18.51 5.40
CA VAL A 26 10.92 19.38 5.38
C VAL A 26 11.97 18.83 4.41
N LYS A 27 12.67 19.71 3.70
CA LYS A 27 13.58 19.33 2.61
C LYS A 27 14.56 18.22 3.03
N VAL A 28 15.19 18.36 4.20
CA VAL A 28 16.17 17.40 4.73
C VAL A 28 15.58 15.99 4.87
N LEU A 29 14.30 15.87 5.27
CA LEU A 29 13.63 14.57 5.36
C LEU A 29 13.20 14.06 3.97
N GLY A 30 12.78 14.94 3.07
CA GLY A 30 12.43 14.59 1.70
C GLY A 30 13.62 14.07 0.90
N ASP A 31 14.80 14.67 1.09
CA ASP A 31 16.05 14.30 0.41
C ASP A 31 16.51 12.86 0.77
N LEU A 32 16.04 12.28 1.89
CA LEU A 32 16.36 10.90 2.29
C LEU A 32 15.57 9.84 1.50
N GLY A 33 14.48 10.23 0.82
CA GLY A 33 13.59 9.34 0.08
C GLY A 33 14.12 8.93 -1.29
N VAL A 34 15.34 8.40 -1.38
CA VAL A 34 16.02 8.12 -2.65
C VAL A 34 15.29 7.06 -3.49
N TYR A 35 15.08 5.87 -2.92
CA TYR A 35 14.44 4.73 -3.62
C TYR A 35 12.98 4.51 -3.23
N CYS A 36 12.55 5.14 -2.12
CA CYS A 36 11.24 4.92 -1.53
C CYS A 36 10.62 6.26 -1.16
N ALA A 37 9.78 6.80 -2.04
CA ALA A 37 9.03 8.03 -1.84
C ALA A 37 7.53 7.71 -1.79
N GLY A 38 6.90 7.99 -0.64
CA GLY A 38 5.46 7.84 -0.50
C GLY A 38 4.71 8.88 -1.33
N VAL A 39 3.85 8.44 -2.24
CA VAL A 39 3.05 9.34 -3.09
C VAL A 39 1.57 9.00 -2.96
N LYS A 40 0.71 10.02 -3.08
CA LYS A 40 -0.74 9.83 -3.08
C LYS A 40 -1.17 9.18 -4.38
N PHE A 41 -2.08 8.22 -4.31
CA PHE A 41 -2.56 7.55 -5.51
C PHE A 41 -3.50 8.47 -6.30
N GLY A 42 -3.05 8.92 -7.48
CA GLY A 42 -3.84 9.70 -8.43
C GLY A 42 -4.34 8.89 -9.64
N GLY A 43 -4.00 7.60 -9.71
CA GLY A 43 -4.21 6.74 -10.88
C GLY A 43 -2.88 6.30 -11.52
N PHE A 44 -2.91 5.16 -12.21
CA PHE A 44 -1.72 4.52 -12.78
C PHE A 44 -1.13 5.25 -13.99
N ASP A 45 -1.85 6.18 -14.62
CA ASP A 45 -1.38 6.92 -15.79
C ASP A 45 -0.74 8.28 -15.45
N THR A 46 -0.78 8.68 -14.18
CA THR A 46 -0.22 9.95 -13.68
C THR A 46 1.30 10.00 -13.83
N ALA A 47 1.88 11.21 -13.84
CA ALA A 47 3.33 11.39 -13.87
C ALA A 47 3.98 10.80 -12.61
N ASP A 48 3.35 11.02 -11.45
CA ASP A 48 3.76 10.46 -10.16
C ASP A 48 3.85 8.93 -10.18
N ALA A 49 2.95 8.23 -10.90
CA ALA A 49 2.96 6.78 -11.08
C ALA A 49 4.06 6.26 -12.03
N LYS A 50 4.89 7.15 -12.57
CA LYS A 50 6.00 6.82 -13.49
C LYS A 50 7.37 7.14 -12.88
N GLU A 51 7.41 7.73 -11.69
CA GLU A 51 8.67 8.01 -11.00
C GLU A 51 9.29 6.72 -10.46
N TYR A 52 10.59 6.53 -10.64
CA TYR A 52 11.23 5.24 -10.33
C TYR A 52 11.15 4.82 -8.85
N ASN A 53 11.00 5.78 -7.95
CA ASN A 53 11.03 5.58 -6.50
C ASN A 53 9.64 5.73 -5.83
N HIS A 54 8.57 5.91 -6.61
CA HIS A 54 7.25 6.10 -6.00
C HIS A 54 6.74 4.83 -5.33
N ILE A 55 6.03 5.01 -4.22
CA ILE A 55 5.35 3.95 -3.49
C ILE A 55 3.92 4.38 -3.21
N PHE A 56 2.97 3.58 -3.67
CA PHE A 56 1.56 3.71 -3.28
C PHE A 56 1.28 2.89 -2.02
N SER A 57 0.55 3.50 -1.08
CA SER A 57 0.16 2.87 0.20
C SER A 57 -1.36 2.86 0.35
N PHE A 58 -1.96 1.67 0.22
CA PHE A 58 -3.40 1.47 0.36
C PHE A 58 -3.78 0.89 1.72
N MET A 59 -4.89 1.34 2.29
CA MET A 59 -5.63 0.54 3.27
C MET A 59 -6.42 -0.57 2.56
N GLU A 60 -6.76 -1.66 3.23
CA GLU A 60 -7.45 -2.84 2.63
C GLU A 60 -8.69 -2.44 1.83
N SER A 61 -9.56 -1.62 2.41
CA SER A 61 -10.78 -1.13 1.77
C SER A 61 -10.51 -0.29 0.51
N SER A 62 -9.47 0.55 0.53
CA SER A 62 -9.05 1.33 -0.63
C SER A 62 -8.43 0.43 -1.71
N PHE A 63 -7.63 -0.56 -1.30
CA PHE A 63 -7.06 -1.54 -2.22
C PHE A 63 -8.16 -2.31 -2.95
N GLU A 64 -9.17 -2.81 -2.24
CA GLU A 64 -10.29 -3.54 -2.83
C GLU A 64 -11.03 -2.67 -3.86
N LYS A 65 -11.34 -1.42 -3.51
CA LYS A 65 -11.98 -0.45 -4.42
C LYS A 65 -11.18 -0.23 -5.71
N HIS A 66 -9.85 -0.13 -5.61
CA HIS A 66 -8.96 0.13 -6.75
C HIS A 66 -8.49 -1.13 -7.48
N SER A 67 -8.84 -2.33 -7.01
CA SER A 67 -8.42 -3.61 -7.62
C SER A 67 -9.58 -4.50 -8.10
N ARG A 68 -10.82 -4.06 -7.89
CA ARG A 68 -12.05 -4.78 -8.27
C ARG A 68 -12.42 -4.67 -9.76
N PRO A 69 -12.41 -3.48 -10.41
CA PRO A 69 -12.66 -3.40 -11.86
C PRO A 69 -11.58 -4.16 -12.65
N LYS A 70 -11.96 -4.80 -13.77
CA LYS A 70 -11.05 -5.66 -14.55
C LYS A 70 -9.84 -4.86 -15.07
N GLU A 71 -10.08 -3.66 -15.57
CA GLU A 71 -9.07 -2.77 -16.13
C GLU A 71 -8.13 -2.26 -15.03
N ALA A 72 -8.71 -1.89 -13.87
CA ALA A 72 -7.94 -1.44 -12.71
C ALA A 72 -7.06 -2.55 -12.13
N LYS A 73 -7.59 -3.79 -12.08
CA LYS A 73 -6.82 -5.00 -11.76
C LYS A 73 -5.61 -5.16 -12.66
N GLN A 74 -5.81 -5.13 -13.99
CA GLN A 74 -4.72 -5.32 -14.95
C GLN A 74 -3.69 -4.18 -14.89
N ALA A 75 -4.13 -2.95 -14.60
CA ALA A 75 -3.23 -1.82 -14.40
C ALA A 75 -2.38 -1.99 -13.13
N MET A 76 -3.00 -2.43 -12.04
CA MET A 76 -2.31 -2.72 -10.77
C MET A 76 -1.29 -3.86 -10.92
N ASP A 77 -1.66 -4.96 -11.58
CA ASP A 77 -0.76 -6.08 -11.81
C ASP A 77 0.48 -5.62 -12.62
N ARG A 78 0.28 -4.83 -13.69
CA ARG A 78 1.38 -4.24 -14.49
C ARG A 78 2.24 -3.25 -13.69
N HIS A 79 1.62 -2.44 -12.85
CA HIS A 79 2.32 -1.50 -11.98
C HIS A 79 3.25 -2.24 -11.01
N ASN A 80 2.73 -3.26 -10.32
CA ASN A 80 3.47 -4.01 -9.30
C ASN A 80 4.63 -4.84 -9.86
N MET A 81 4.70 -5.04 -11.17
CA MET A 81 5.89 -5.63 -11.82
C MET A 81 7.09 -4.68 -11.86
N ARG A 82 6.89 -3.37 -11.69
CA ARG A 82 7.94 -2.34 -11.87
C ARG A 82 8.12 -1.44 -10.65
N TYR A 83 7.09 -1.29 -9.83
CA TYR A 83 7.07 -0.36 -8.71
C TYR A 83 6.55 -1.03 -7.45
N LEU A 84 6.94 -0.48 -6.30
CA LEU A 84 6.56 -1.01 -5.01
C LEU A 84 5.17 -0.51 -4.58
N MET A 85 4.40 -1.40 -3.99
CA MET A 85 3.11 -1.10 -3.39
C MET A 85 3.07 -1.65 -1.96
N ARG A 86 2.48 -0.85 -1.07
CA ARG A 86 2.20 -1.22 0.31
C ARG A 86 0.71 -1.32 0.57
N VAL A 87 0.31 -2.36 1.29
CA VAL A 87 -1.02 -2.48 1.89
C VAL A 87 -0.88 -2.53 3.40
N TYR A 88 -1.79 -1.91 4.13
CA TYR A 88 -1.82 -1.93 5.58
C TYR A 88 -3.26 -2.11 6.13
N PRO A 89 -3.41 -2.55 7.39
CA PRO A 89 -4.71 -2.90 7.93
C PRO A 89 -5.66 -1.70 7.99
N ASP A 90 -6.94 -1.94 7.75
CA ASP A 90 -7.96 -0.91 7.88
C ASP A 90 -8.06 -0.37 9.31
N ARG A 91 -8.47 0.89 9.44
CA ARG A 91 -8.61 1.58 10.73
C ARG A 91 -9.57 0.90 11.69
N TYR A 92 -10.57 0.15 11.19
CA TYR A 92 -11.56 -0.52 12.04
C TYR A 92 -11.04 -1.79 12.72
N ARG A 93 -9.82 -2.23 12.41
CA ARG A 93 -9.16 -3.34 13.10
C ARG A 93 -8.57 -2.89 14.44
N TYR A 94 -9.41 -2.33 15.30
CA TYR A 94 -9.02 -1.75 16.60
C TYR A 94 -8.36 -2.77 17.53
N GLN A 95 -8.71 -4.05 17.39
CA GLN A 95 -8.10 -5.17 18.12
C GLN A 95 -6.77 -5.64 17.50
N SER A 96 -6.21 -4.87 16.55
CA SER A 96 -4.98 -5.22 15.83
C SER A 96 -5.03 -6.57 15.12
N THR A 97 -6.20 -7.00 14.64
CA THR A 97 -6.30 -8.21 13.80
C THR A 97 -5.62 -7.98 12.45
N ASN A 98 -5.19 -9.05 11.79
CA ASN A 98 -4.60 -9.02 10.46
C ASN A 98 -5.58 -9.47 9.38
N PHE A 99 -5.26 -9.10 8.15
CA PHE A 99 -5.92 -9.58 6.95
C PHE A 99 -5.25 -10.85 6.41
N ASP A 100 -5.88 -11.51 5.43
CA ASP A 100 -5.23 -12.58 4.67
C ASP A 100 -4.23 -11.97 3.67
N PRO A 101 -2.91 -12.17 3.85
CA PRO A 101 -1.90 -11.56 2.98
C PRO A 101 -1.90 -12.14 1.56
N LEU A 102 -2.44 -13.35 1.35
CA LEU A 102 -2.48 -14.01 0.04
C LEU A 102 -3.29 -13.19 -0.99
N VAL A 103 -4.32 -12.48 -0.54
CA VAL A 103 -5.17 -11.63 -1.39
C VAL A 103 -4.33 -10.54 -2.08
N TYR A 104 -3.35 -9.99 -1.37
CA TYR A 104 -2.50 -8.89 -1.85
C TYR A 104 -1.28 -9.42 -2.61
N TRP A 105 -0.64 -10.49 -2.13
CA TRP A 105 0.49 -11.10 -2.83
C TRP A 105 0.10 -11.64 -4.21
N ARG A 106 -1.12 -12.17 -4.38
CA ARG A 106 -1.66 -12.58 -5.70
C ARG A 106 -1.83 -11.42 -6.68
N ARG A 107 -1.76 -10.17 -6.22
CA ARG A 107 -1.77 -8.95 -7.05
C ARG A 107 -0.38 -8.31 -7.17
N GLY A 108 0.67 -9.03 -6.76
CA GLY A 108 2.05 -8.55 -6.80
C GLY A 108 2.39 -7.48 -5.75
N VAL A 109 1.54 -7.25 -4.74
CA VAL A 109 1.88 -6.33 -3.65
C VAL A 109 3.07 -6.90 -2.87
N GLN A 110 4.15 -6.13 -2.79
CA GLN A 110 5.40 -6.59 -2.16
C GLN A 110 5.40 -6.31 -0.65
N MET A 111 4.77 -5.21 -0.22
CA MET A 111 4.74 -4.79 1.19
C MET A 111 3.35 -4.95 1.80
N ALA A 112 2.98 -6.19 2.15
CA ALA A 112 1.79 -6.46 2.96
C ALA A 112 2.10 -6.24 4.46
N ALA A 113 1.85 -5.03 4.98
CA ALA A 113 2.16 -4.68 6.35
C ALA A 113 1.12 -5.26 7.34
N MET A 114 1.59 -5.97 8.35
CA MET A 114 0.77 -6.63 9.37
C MET A 114 1.11 -6.17 10.78
N ASN A 115 0.19 -6.41 11.71
CA ASN A 115 0.32 -6.22 13.14
C ASN A 115 1.06 -7.42 13.77
N TRP A 116 2.37 -7.28 13.96
CA TRP A 116 3.25 -8.34 14.50
C TRP A 116 2.91 -8.76 15.94
N GLN A 117 2.27 -7.88 16.71
CA GLN A 117 1.82 -8.16 18.08
C GLN A 117 0.66 -9.17 18.15
N THR A 118 -0.03 -9.44 17.04
CA THR A 118 -1.20 -10.33 16.98
C THR A 118 -0.87 -11.57 16.17
N PHE A 119 -0.72 -12.72 16.84
CA PHE A 119 -0.43 -14.01 16.20
C PHE A 119 -1.71 -14.73 15.73
N ASP A 120 -2.38 -14.15 14.74
CA ASP A 120 -3.55 -14.74 14.08
C ASP A 120 -3.19 -15.45 12.77
N LEU A 121 -4.19 -15.89 12.01
CA LEU A 121 -3.99 -16.59 10.74
C LEU A 121 -3.12 -15.81 9.75
N GLY A 122 -3.31 -14.48 9.65
CA GLY A 122 -2.52 -13.65 8.75
C GLY A 122 -1.03 -13.68 9.10
N MET A 123 -0.71 -13.57 10.40
CA MET A 123 0.66 -13.67 10.88
C MET A 123 1.25 -15.08 10.73
N GLN A 124 0.45 -16.14 10.94
CA GLN A 124 0.87 -17.53 10.73
C GLN A 124 1.26 -17.78 9.26
N LEU A 125 0.45 -17.28 8.31
CA LEU A 125 0.75 -17.36 6.88
C LEU A 125 2.01 -16.57 6.52
N ASN A 126 2.17 -15.37 7.10
CA ASN A 126 3.37 -14.58 6.91
C ASN A 126 4.63 -15.29 7.42
N GLN A 127 4.58 -15.82 8.64
CA GLN A 127 5.69 -16.58 9.18
C GLN A 127 5.99 -17.76 8.26
N ALA A 128 5.01 -18.60 7.94
CA ALA A 128 5.22 -19.78 7.11
C ALA A 128 5.86 -19.46 5.74
N MET A 129 5.52 -18.33 5.11
CA MET A 129 6.08 -17.92 3.83
C MET A 129 7.51 -17.37 3.92
N PHE A 130 7.89 -16.75 5.05
CA PHE A 130 9.17 -16.06 5.21
C PHE A 130 10.13 -16.72 6.23
N ASP A 131 9.72 -17.79 6.91
CA ASP A 131 10.52 -18.51 7.91
C ASP A 131 11.71 -19.26 7.28
N SER A 132 11.55 -19.71 6.03
CA SER A 132 12.60 -20.37 5.26
C SER A 132 13.56 -19.35 4.63
N GLY A 133 14.62 -18.99 5.37
CA GLY A 133 15.71 -18.11 4.91
C GLY A 133 16.55 -18.63 3.72
N THR A 134 16.20 -19.79 3.17
CA THR A 134 16.74 -20.34 1.92
C THR A 134 15.58 -20.93 1.12
N ASP A 135 14.84 -20.08 0.43
CA ASP A 135 13.96 -20.55 -0.62
C ASP A 135 14.80 -21.21 -1.73
N ARG A 136 14.63 -22.52 -1.93
CA ARG A 136 15.22 -23.30 -3.04
C ARG A 136 14.16 -23.71 -4.06
N SER A 137 12.98 -23.09 -4.04
CA SER A 137 11.84 -23.45 -4.89
C SER A 137 11.70 -22.59 -6.16
N GLY A 138 12.70 -21.75 -6.46
CA GLY A 138 12.86 -21.08 -7.76
C GLY A 138 13.98 -21.67 -8.60
#